data_AF-A0A2V5NM81-F1
#
_entry.id   AF-A0A2V5NM81-F1
#
_cell.length_a   1.000
_cell.length_b   1.000
_cell.length_c   1.000
_cell.angle_alpha   90.00
_cell.angle_beta   90.00
_cell.angle_gamma   90.00
#
_symmetry.space_group_name_H-M   'P 1'
#
loop_
_entity.id
_entity.type
_entity.pdbx_description
1 polymer ?
#
loop_
_entity_poly.entity_id
_entity_poly.type
_entity_poly.pdbx_seq_one_letter_code
_entity_poly.pdbx_strand_id
1 'polypeptide(L)' 'MTTSVSLGEFVELAKQGNVIPVFAEFIADGETPVSAFKKLDRGGYSFLFESTEK' A
#
# COMPACT_ATOMS: atom_id res chain seq x y z
N MET A 1 13.34 -2.45 3.78
CA MET A 1 11.93 -2.13 4.10
C MET A 1 11.94 -0.75 4.72
N THR A 2 11.48 0.25 3.99
CA THR A 2 11.40 1.62 4.47
C THR A 2 9.93 1.91 4.76
N THR A 3 9.64 2.38 5.96
CA THR A 3 8.30 2.82 6.37
C THR A 3 8.18 4.32 6.14
N SER A 4 7.04 4.78 5.62
CA SER A 4 6.86 6.18 5.22
C SER A 4 6.69 7.17 6.36
N VAL A 5 6.29 6.71 7.55
CA VAL A 5 5.93 7.56 8.70
C VAL A 5 6.39 6.91 9.99
N SER A 6 7.13 7.64 10.83
CA SER A 6 7.44 7.23 12.21
C SER A 6 6.27 7.45 13.16
N LEU A 7 6.29 6.81 14.34
CA LEU A 7 5.22 6.99 15.32
C LEU A 7 5.04 8.47 15.74
N GLY A 8 6.13 9.22 15.91
CA GLY A 8 6.07 10.63 16.27
C GLY A 8 5.42 11.49 15.18
N GLU A 9 5.80 11.26 13.92
CA GLU A 9 5.20 11.95 12.77
C GLU A 9 3.72 11.60 12.61
N PHE A 10 3.34 10.33 12.83
CA PHE A 10 1.93 9.92 12.80
C PHE A 10 1.10 10.70 13.83
N VAL A 11 1.60 10.85 15.05
CA VAL A 11 0.91 11.59 16.12
C VAL A 11 0.71 13.07 15.74
N GLU A 12 1.67 13.70 15.09
CA GLU A 12 1.52 15.09 14.63
C GLU A 12 0.57 15.21 13.43
N LEU A 13 0.60 14.28 12.48
CA LEU A 13 -0.32 14.24 11.34
C LEU A 13 -1.76 13.98 11.77
N ALA A 14 -1.97 13.14 12.79
CA ALA A 14 -3.29 12.83 13.32
C ALA A 14 -4.01 14.03 13.96
N LYS A 15 -3.29 15.12 14.29
CA LYS A 15 -3.89 16.38 14.73
C LYS A 15 -4.46 17.20 13.56
N GLN A 16 -4.02 16.92 12.33
CA GLN A 16 -4.35 17.69 11.13
C GLN A 16 -5.46 17.05 10.28
N GLY A 17 -5.80 15.78 10.53
CA GLY A 17 -6.83 15.05 9.80
C GLY A 17 -7.14 13.69 10.43
N ASN A 18 -8.20 13.05 9.95
CA ASN A 18 -8.70 11.77 10.48
C ASN A 18 -8.27 10.54 9.66
N VAL A 19 -7.57 10.75 8.54
CA VAL A 19 -7.03 9.67 7.68
C VAL A 19 -5.58 9.97 7.39
N ILE A 20 -4.70 9.07 7.80
CA ILE A 20 -3.25 9.19 7.64
C ILE A 20 -2.75 7.92 6.94
N PRO A 21 -2.29 7.99 5.68
CA PRO A 21 -1.79 6.83 4.96
C PRO A 21 -0.42 6.43 5.49
N VAL A 22 -0.29 5.19 5.93
CA VAL A 22 0.99 4.57 6.31
C VAL A 22 1.31 3.50 5.28
N PHE A 23 2.43 3.62 4.61
CA PHE A 23 2.85 2.69 3.57
C PHE A 23 4.28 2.20 3.82
N ALA A 24 4.57 1.05 3.22
CA ALA A 24 5.90 0.47 3.21
C ALA A 24 6.27 0.12 1.77
N GLU A 25 7.53 0.34 1.44
CA GLU A 25 8.07 0.02 0.12
C GLU A 25 8.89 -1.27 0.18
N PHE A 26 8.73 -2.09 -0.85
CA PHE A 26 9.35 -3.41 -0.98
C PHE A 26 9.89 -3.59 -2.40
N ILE A 27 10.95 -4.38 -2.54
CA ILE A 27 11.45 -4.82 -3.85
C ILE A 27 10.52 -5.92 -4.36
N ALA A 28 10.01 -5.75 -5.57
CA ALA A 28 9.00 -6.64 -6.17
C ALA A 28 9.28 -6.90 -7.66
N ASP A 29 10.56 -6.89 -8.07
CA ASP A 29 11.00 -6.96 -9.47
C ASP A 29 10.51 -8.21 -10.22
N GLY A 30 10.20 -9.28 -9.47
CA GLY A 30 9.65 -10.53 -10.02
C GLY A 30 8.12 -10.61 -10.02
N GLU A 31 7.43 -9.56 -9.56
CA GLU A 31 5.97 -9.53 -9.50
C GLU A 31 5.36 -8.81 -10.70
N THR A 32 4.23 -9.34 -11.17
CA THR A 32 3.28 -8.61 -12.01
C THR A 32 2.12 -8.11 -11.14
N PRO A 33 1.30 -7.15 -11.59
CA PRO A 33 0.13 -6.70 -10.82
C PRO A 33 -0.77 -7.88 -10.39
N VAL A 34 -0.99 -8.85 -11.28
CA VAL A 34 -1.77 -10.07 -10.99
C VAL A 34 -1.09 -10.96 -9.94
N SER A 35 0.23 -11.16 -10.00
CA SER A 35 0.92 -12.02 -9.03
C SER A 35 1.00 -11.37 -7.64
N ALA A 36 1.23 -10.06 -7.59
CA ALA A 36 1.20 -9.29 -6.36
C ALA A 36 -0.19 -9.32 -5.72
N PHE A 37 -1.25 -9.08 -6.51
CA PHE A 37 -2.63 -9.14 -6.05
C PHE A 37 -2.96 -10.50 -5.42
N LYS A 38 -2.62 -11.60 -6.10
CA LYS A 38 -2.83 -12.96 -5.57
C LYS A 38 -2.07 -13.24 -4.26
N LYS A 39 -0.89 -12.66 -4.08
CA LYS A 39 -0.09 -12.81 -2.85
C LYS A 39 -0.61 -11.98 -1.69
N LEU A 40 -1.22 -10.83 -1.98
CA LEU A 40 -1.80 -9.92 -0.98
C LEU A 40 -3.22 -10.31 -0.57
N ASP A 41 -3.94 -11.01 -1.43
CA ASP A 41 -5.30 -11.47 -1.14
C ASP A 41 -5.34 -12.41 0.09
N ARG A 42 -6.28 -12.12 0.99
CA ARG A 42 -6.51 -12.87 2.24
C ARG A 42 -7.92 -13.50 2.29
N GLY A 43 -8.60 -13.59 1.16
CA GLY A 43 -9.91 -14.23 1.05
C GLY A 43 -11.10 -13.35 1.43
N GLY A 44 -10.89 -12.02 1.51
CA GLY A 44 -11.95 -11.02 1.70
C GLY A 44 -12.30 -10.31 0.38
N TYR A 45 -12.94 -9.13 0.49
CA TYR A 45 -13.13 -8.26 -0.66
C TYR A 45 -11.80 -7.65 -1.11
N SER A 46 -11.34 -8.07 -2.29
CA SER A 46 -10.08 -7.64 -2.89
C SER A 46 -10.35 -7.24 -4.34
N PHE A 47 -9.78 -6.11 -4.79
CA PHE A 47 -10.00 -5.57 -6.13
C PHE A 47 -8.66 -5.31 -6.83
N LEU A 48 -8.57 -5.71 -8.10
CA LEU A 48 -7.45 -5.42 -8.97
C LEU A 48 -7.93 -4.45 -10.06
N PHE A 49 -7.27 -3.30 -10.15
CA PHE A 49 -7.52 -2.33 -11.20
C PHE A 49 -6.31 -2.30 -12.13
N GLU A 50 -6.50 -2.74 -13.38
CA GLU A 50 -5.50 -2.67 -14.44
C GLU A 50 -6.02 -1.79 -15.58
N SER A 51 -5.13 -1.03 -16.21
CA SER A 51 -5.43 -0.20 -17.37
C SER A 51 -4.36 -0.41 -18.42
N THR A 52 -4.78 -0.50 -19.69
CA THR A 52 -3.88 -0.53 -20.85
C THR A 52 -4.17 0.70 -21.69
N GLU A 53 -3.13 1.41 -22.10
CA GLU A 53 -3.25 2.48 -23.09
C GLU A 53 -3.35 1.87 -24.50
N LYS A 54 -4.01 2.57 -25.43
CA LYS A 54 -4.00 2.28 -26.87
C LYS A 54 -3.20 3.34 -27.60
#